data_AF-A0A8X6SSV7-F1
#
_entry.id   AF-A0A8X6SSV7-F1
#
_cell.length_a   1.000
_cell.length_b   1.000
_cell.length_c   1.000
_cell.angle_alpha   90.00
_cell.angle_beta   90.00
_cell.angle_gamma   90.00
#
_symmetry.space_group_name_H-M   'P 1'
#
loop_
_entity.id
_entity.type
_entity.pdbx_description
1 polymer ?
#
loop_
_entity_poly.entity_id
_entity_poly.type
_entity_poly.pdbx_seq_one_letter_code
_entity_poly.pdbx_strand_id
1 'polypeptide(L)' 'MLNDDEIVTSVQEEFDPVDDETDEDEDNNNNESSKGPSNADAFSALETAMEWYEQQSECSPTQLLLLKRIRDIEA' A
#
# COMPACT_ATOMS: atom_id res chain seq x y z
N MET A 1 2.00 28.01 23.75
CA MET A 1 2.44 26.61 23.77
C MET A 1 1.38 25.89 24.56
N LEU A 2 0.69 24.92 23.96
CA LEU A 2 -0.32 24.13 24.65
C LEU A 2 0.39 23.27 25.70
N ASN A 3 -0.18 23.18 26.89
CA ASN A 3 0.40 22.36 27.97
C ASN A 3 0.15 20.88 27.65
N ASP A 4 1.04 19.98 28.10
CA ASP A 4 0.97 18.54 27.76
C ASP A 4 -0.38 17.90 28.13
N ASP A 5 -1.05 18.40 29.16
CA ASP A 5 -2.37 17.95 29.60
C ASP A 5 -3.50 18.30 28.60
N GLU A 6 -3.36 19.40 27.85
CA GLU A 6 -4.36 19.85 26.87
C GLU A 6 -4.30 19.02 25.58
N ILE A 7 -3.12 18.50 25.23
CA ILE A 7 -2.89 17.63 24.07
C ILE A 7 -3.57 16.26 24.28
N VAL A 8 -3.54 15.71 25.50
CA VAL A 8 -4.14 14.40 25.81
C VAL A 8 -5.67 14.46 25.70
N THR A 9 -6.29 15.54 26.14
CA THR A 9 -7.75 15.73 26.01
C THR A 9 -8.20 15.84 24.57
N SER A 10 -7.45 16.50 23.69
CA SER A 10 -7.82 16.61 22.27
C SER A 10 -7.76 15.28 21.52
N VAL A 11 -6.90 14.34 21.94
CA VAL A 11 -6.80 13.01 21.31
C VAL A 11 -7.92 12.06 21.77
N GLN A 12 -8.46 12.26 22.98
CA GLN A 12 -9.54 11.42 23.51
C GLN A 12 -10.94 11.82 23.03
N GLU A 13 -11.13 13.08 22.61
CA GLU A 13 -12.42 13.57 22.11
C GLU A 13 -12.68 13.20 20.63
N GLU A 14 -11.64 12.77 19.90
CA GLU A 14 -11.75 12.29 18.50
C GLU A 14 -12.07 10.78 18.40
N PHE A 15 -12.16 10.08 19.54
CA PHE A 15 -12.41 8.64 19.58
C PHE A 15 -13.67 8.32 20.38
N ASP A 16 -14.81 8.80 19.88
CA ASP A 16 -16.12 8.27 20.23
C ASP A 16 -16.42 7.12 19.24
N PRO A 17 -16.30 5.84 19.62
CA PRO A 17 -16.75 4.75 18.77
C PRO A 17 -18.28 4.73 18.84
N VAL A 18 -18.93 5.35 17.85
CA VAL A 18 -20.36 5.11 17.63
C VAL A 18 -20.51 3.65 17.21
N ASP A 19 -21.02 2.88 18.16
CA ASP A 19 -21.61 1.56 17.99
C ASP A 19 -22.89 1.73 17.15
N ASP A 20 -22.77 1.55 15.82
CA ASP A 20 -23.93 1.43 14.94
C ASP A 20 -23.89 0.02 14.32
N GLU A 21 -24.45 -0.91 15.09
CA GLU A 21 -24.94 -2.22 14.66
C GLU A 21 -25.95 -2.03 13.52
N THR A 22 -25.46 -1.98 12.27
CA THR A 22 -26.29 -2.28 11.09
C THR A 22 -25.81 -3.58 10.47
N ASP A 23 -26.35 -4.66 11.04
CA ASP A 23 -26.43 -5.97 10.41
C ASP A 23 -27.47 -5.94 9.27
N GLU A 24 -27.36 -6.93 8.38
CA GLU A 24 -28.25 -7.27 7.25
C GLU A 24 -27.85 -6.78 5.83
N ASP A 25 -27.05 -7.65 5.22
CA ASP A 25 -27.39 -8.36 3.96
C ASP A 25 -27.35 -7.59 2.63
N GLU A 26 -26.18 -7.59 2.00
CA GLU A 26 -25.94 -8.20 0.67
C GLU A 26 -24.50 -7.92 0.18
N ASP A 27 -23.47 -8.22 0.99
CA ASP A 27 -22.14 -8.39 0.39
C ASP A 27 -22.04 -9.81 -0.14
N ASN A 28 -22.57 -9.98 -1.35
CA ASN A 28 -22.54 -11.18 -2.16
C ASN A 28 -21.09 -11.63 -2.37
N ASN A 29 -20.55 -12.32 -1.36
CA ASN A 29 -19.72 -13.51 -1.43
C ASN A 29 -18.81 -13.62 -2.66
N ASN A 30 -18.05 -12.55 -2.94
CA ASN A 30 -16.88 -12.54 -3.80
C ASN A 30 -15.66 -12.13 -3.00
N ASN A 31 -15.58 -12.57 -1.75
CA ASN A 31 -14.32 -12.80 -1.06
C ASN A 31 -13.57 -13.98 -1.70
N GLU A 32 -13.40 -13.94 -3.02
CA GLU A 32 -12.19 -14.49 -3.61
C GLU A 32 -11.06 -13.72 -2.93
N SER A 33 -10.46 -14.32 -1.90
CA SER A 33 -9.21 -13.84 -1.33
C SER A 33 -8.32 -13.53 -2.53
N SER A 34 -8.15 -12.25 -2.88
CA SER A 34 -7.45 -11.87 -4.10
C SER A 34 -6.02 -12.30 -3.85
N LYS A 35 -5.72 -13.52 -4.28
CA LYS A 35 -4.41 -14.10 -4.12
C LYS A 35 -3.56 -13.22 -5.03
N GLY A 36 -2.67 -12.45 -4.42
CA GLY A 36 -1.75 -11.60 -5.15
C GLY A 36 -1.01 -12.40 -6.24
N PRO A 37 -0.37 -11.70 -7.18
CA PRO A 37 0.37 -12.36 -8.25
C PRO A 37 1.33 -13.41 -7.68
N SER A 38 1.55 -14.50 -8.42
CA SER A 38 2.64 -15.41 -8.05
C SER A 38 3.97 -14.64 -8.09
N ASN A 39 5.00 -15.13 -7.41
CA ASN A 39 6.32 -14.48 -7.48
C ASN A 39 6.79 -14.31 -8.93
N ALA A 40 6.56 -15.32 -9.79
CA ALA A 40 6.90 -15.24 -11.20
C ALA A 40 6.15 -14.11 -11.92
N ASP A 41 4.84 -13.98 -11.67
CA ASP A 41 4.03 -12.91 -12.26
C ASP A 41 4.46 -11.53 -11.75
N ALA A 42 4.77 -11.42 -10.45
CA ALA A 42 5.25 -10.19 -9.83
C ALA A 42 6.60 -9.74 -10.40
N PHE A 43 7.55 -10.68 -10.58
CA PHE A 43 8.84 -10.38 -11.20
C PHE A 43 8.72 -10.00 -12.67
N SER A 44 7.89 -10.71 -13.43
CA SER A 44 7.64 -10.39 -14.83
C SER A 44 6.99 -9.01 -15.00
N ALA A 45 6.04 -8.65 -14.12
CA ALA A 45 5.44 -7.33 -14.10
C ALA A 45 6.45 -6.24 -13.72
N LEU A 46 7.32 -6.51 -12.73
CA LEU A 46 8.38 -5.58 -12.32
C LEU A 46 9.39 -5.34 -13.45
N GLU A 47 9.79 -6.39 -14.17
CA GLU A 47 10.69 -6.29 -15.32
C GLU A 47 10.08 -5.46 -16.44
N THR A 48 8.81 -5.74 -16.78
CA THR A 48 8.06 -4.94 -17.77
C THR A 48 7.98 -3.46 -17.36
N ALA A 49 7.73 -3.19 -16.07
CA ALA A 49 7.69 -1.81 -15.56
C ALA A 49 9.05 -1.11 -15.64
N MET A 50 10.14 -1.82 -15.37
CA MET A 50 11.50 -1.28 -15.50
C MET A 50 11.85 -0.98 -16.96
N GLU A 51 11.53 -1.88 -17.89
CA GLU A 51 11.75 -1.65 -19.33
C GLU A 51 10.98 -0.42 -19.84
N TRP A 52 9.75 -0.24 -19.36
CA TRP A 52 8.95 0.94 -19.67
C TRP A 52 9.56 2.20 -19.05
N TYR A 53 9.97 2.13 -17.79
CA TYR A 53 10.55 3.27 -17.06
C TYR A 53 11.87 3.73 -17.69
N GLU A 54 12.70 2.81 -18.17
CA GLU A 54 13.95 3.10 -18.88
C GLU A 54 13.76 3.98 -20.14
N GLN A 55 12.58 3.92 -20.77
CA GLN A 55 12.25 4.68 -21.97
C GLN A 55 11.68 6.07 -21.69
N GLN A 56 11.33 6.37 -20.43
CA GLN A 56 10.75 7.66 -20.07
C GLN A 56 11.83 8.75 -20.01
N SER A 57 11.48 9.98 -20.42
CA SER A 57 12.34 11.16 -20.31
C SER A 57 12.77 11.46 -18.86
N GLU A 58 11.92 11.09 -17.91
CA GLU A 58 12.07 11.29 -16.47
C GLU A 58 12.81 10.13 -15.79
N CYS A 59 13.31 9.17 -16.56
CA CYS A 59 14.06 8.03 -16.01
C CYS A 59 15.25 8.52 -15.17
N SER A 60 15.23 8.18 -13.89
CA SER A 60 16.33 8.43 -12.97
C SER A 60 17.19 7.16 -12.85
N PRO A 61 18.47 7.19 -13.28
CA PRO A 61 19.35 6.03 -13.16
C PRO A 61 19.47 5.50 -11.73
N THR A 62 19.42 6.40 -10.74
CA THR A 62 19.46 6.03 -9.32
C THR A 62 18.20 5.27 -8.90
N GLN A 63 17.01 5.71 -9.31
CA GLN A 63 15.77 5.00 -8.99
C GLN A 63 15.70 3.65 -9.70
N LEU A 64 16.14 3.58 -10.95
CA LEU A 64 16.24 2.34 -11.70
C LEU A 64 17.21 1.33 -11.05
N LEU A 65 18.36 1.81 -10.54
CA LEU A 65 19.31 1.00 -9.77
C LEU A 65 18.67 0.43 -8.49
N LEU A 66 17.84 1.21 -7.80
CA LEU A 66 17.12 0.74 -6.62
C LEU A 66 16.11 -0.35 -6.98
N LEU A 67 15.35 -0.19 -8.07
CA LEU A 67 14.41 -1.20 -8.55
C LEU A 67 15.12 -2.51 -8.93
N LYS A 68 16.26 -2.43 -9.62
CA LYS A 68 17.09 -3.59 -9.95
C LYS A 68 17.60 -4.30 -8.70
N ARG A 69 18.00 -3.55 -7.68
CA ARG A 69 18.42 -4.12 -6.38
C ARG A 69 17.28 -4.86 -5.68
N ILE A 70 16.06 -4.33 -5.70
CA ILE A 70 14.89 -4.99 -5.10
C ILE A 70 14.64 -6.33 -5.79
N ARG A 71 14.67 -6.36 -7.13
CA ARG A 71 14.58 -7.60 -7.89
C ARG A 71 15.67 -8.60 -7.46
N ASP A 72 16.92 -8.16 -7.34
CA ASP A 72 18.05 -9.04 -7.05
C ASP A 72 18.06 -9.58 -5.60
N ILE A 73 17.32 -8.96 -4.68
CA ILE A 73 17.20 -9.43 -3.29
C ILE A 73 16.12 -10.52 -3.15
N GLU A 74 15.08 -10.44 -3.98
CA GLU A 74 13.89 -11.28 -3.86
C GLU A 74 13.84 -12.43 -4.89
N ALA A 75 14.71 -12.42 -5.92
CA ALA A 75 14.83 -13.44 -6.97
C ALA A 75 15.69 -14.65 -6.57
#